data_AF-A0A9P5SU52-F1
#
_entry.id   AF-A0A9P5SU52-F1
#
_cell.length_a   1.000
_cell.length_b   1.000
_cell.length_c   1.000
_cell.angle_alpha   90.00
_cell.angle_beta   90.00
_cell.angle_gamma   90.00
#
_symmetry.space_group_name_H-M   'P 1'
#
loop_
_entity.id
_entity.type
_entity.pdbx_description
1 polymer ?
#
loop_
_entity_poly.entity_id
_entity_poly.type
_entity_poly.pdbx_seq_one_letter_code
_entity_poly.pdbx_strand_id
1 'polypeptide(L)'
;MIDTTEAWIDLLLQHGPFTVLLGVPALVAIFMIEIRISRLRKLEPPPYGRTELIFWPSQIFISLACLSLVGLVVALGTETADGVWGATFLMLYSWVRALFLNRDEHRYKARSSDTLFLYYLTTITLSVIAIYILHDQAPSLPKLPVPTVVLHLTLFTFFTTLGFVVEAWPRSHTKVQTRAREAEHLSEYDQANLCSRLTYHYIDRIVSLGAQRPLVPADIDHTTPEYLRTRQGLAGVGPRSHHASNGTYTPSFFWTVIRAYRTQVLVAVFLRFVAFRLPFLTPILFRQLLAFITEYHRAANSDGKEGVPALGGGLVIALALFAINMVGTVLGTMALQ
;
A
#
# COMPACT_ATOMS: atom_id res chain seq x y z
N MET A 1 -16.05 -25.29 23.37
CA MET A 1 -15.80 -23.88 22.99
C MET A 1 -15.80 -23.85 21.49
N ILE A 2 -16.76 -23.17 20.86
CA ILE A 2 -16.71 -22.94 19.41
C ILE A 2 -15.52 -22.01 19.21
N ASP A 3 -14.55 -22.42 18.40
CA ASP A 3 -13.45 -21.56 18.04
C ASP A 3 -14.04 -20.41 17.22
N THR A 4 -14.18 -19.24 17.83
CA THR A 4 -14.76 -18.06 17.17
C THR A 4 -14.00 -17.72 15.90
N THR A 5 -12.73 -18.13 15.80
CA THR A 5 -11.89 -17.96 14.62
C THR A 5 -12.37 -18.83 13.46
N GLU A 6 -12.71 -20.10 13.70
CA GLU A 6 -13.28 -21.00 12.68
C GLU A 6 -14.64 -20.46 12.21
N ALA A 7 -15.51 -20.03 13.12
CA ALA A 7 -16.82 -19.49 12.74
C ALA A 7 -16.70 -18.21 11.89
N TRP A 8 -15.71 -17.35 12.15
CA TRP A 8 -15.43 -16.17 11.33
C TRP A 8 -14.82 -16.52 9.98
N ILE A 9 -13.94 -17.52 9.94
CA ILE A 9 -13.37 -18.05 8.70
C ILE A 9 -14.50 -18.67 7.86
N ASP A 10 -15.34 -19.53 8.43
CA ASP A 10 -16.47 -20.13 7.76
C ASP A 10 -17.50 -19.09 7.29
N LEU A 11 -17.77 -18.05 8.09
CA LEU A 11 -18.63 -16.95 7.67
C LEU A 11 -18.01 -16.17 6.49
N LEU A 12 -16.70 -15.87 6.57
CA LEU A 12 -15.97 -15.22 5.48
C LEU A 12 -15.97 -16.10 4.23
N LEU A 13 -15.80 -17.40 4.37
CA LEU A 13 -15.80 -18.36 3.26
C LEU A 13 -17.20 -18.58 2.68
N GLN A 14 -18.25 -18.64 3.51
CA GLN A 14 -19.64 -18.91 3.10
C GLN A 14 -20.36 -17.68 2.52
N HIS A 15 -20.11 -16.48 3.03
CA HIS A 15 -20.90 -15.28 2.68
C HIS A 15 -20.16 -14.28 1.79
N GLY A 16 -19.02 -14.67 1.22
CA GLY A 16 -18.34 -13.91 0.18
C GLY A 16 -17.01 -13.37 0.67
N PRO A 17 -15.94 -14.18 0.68
CA PRO A 17 -14.62 -13.71 1.08
C PRO A 17 -14.20 -12.57 0.15
N PHE A 18 -14.62 -12.66 -1.11
CA PHE A 18 -14.47 -11.62 -2.11
C PHE A 18 -15.10 -10.27 -1.72
N THR A 19 -16.31 -10.28 -1.16
CA THR A 19 -17.08 -9.06 -0.85
C THR A 19 -16.45 -8.27 0.27
N VAL A 20 -16.08 -8.96 1.36
CA VAL A 20 -15.46 -8.32 2.52
C VAL A 20 -14.01 -7.94 2.20
N LEU A 21 -13.26 -8.84 1.57
CA LEU A 21 -11.84 -8.66 1.29
C LEU A 21 -11.57 -7.51 0.30
N LEU A 22 -12.39 -7.34 -0.73
CA LEU A 22 -12.18 -6.28 -1.73
C LEU A 22 -13.08 -5.06 -1.49
N GLY A 23 -14.32 -5.26 -1.04
CA GLY A 23 -15.30 -4.19 -0.87
C GLY A 23 -14.99 -3.24 0.29
N VAL A 24 -14.59 -3.78 1.46
CA VAL A 24 -14.29 -2.94 2.64
C VAL A 24 -13.07 -2.05 2.40
N PRO A 25 -11.93 -2.56 1.88
CA PRO A 25 -10.78 -1.71 1.57
C PRO A 25 -11.07 -0.69 0.48
N ALA A 26 -11.89 -1.04 -0.53
CA ALA A 26 -12.35 -0.09 -1.54
C ALA A 26 -13.18 1.05 -0.91
N LEU A 27 -14.08 0.76 0.04
CA LEU A 27 -14.86 1.76 0.76
C LEU A 27 -13.95 2.74 1.52
N VAL A 28 -12.97 2.21 2.28
CA VAL A 28 -11.99 3.03 2.99
C VAL A 28 -11.18 3.88 2.01
N ALA A 29 -10.76 3.30 0.89
CA ALA A 29 -10.01 4.00 -0.16
C ALA A 29 -10.84 5.14 -0.76
N ILE A 30 -12.13 4.96 -1.02
CA ILE A 30 -13.02 6.02 -1.52
C ILE A 30 -12.97 7.23 -0.58
N PHE A 31 -13.21 7.04 0.72
CA PHE A 31 -13.18 8.14 1.69
C PHE A 31 -11.81 8.85 1.72
N MET A 32 -10.72 8.08 1.75
CA MET A 32 -9.36 8.65 1.77
C MET A 32 -9.04 9.42 0.49
N ILE A 33 -9.42 8.88 -0.67
CA ILE A 33 -9.25 9.50 -1.99
C ILE A 33 -10.06 10.79 -2.07
N GLU A 34 -11.31 10.82 -1.63
CA GLU A 34 -12.15 12.03 -1.64
C GLU A 34 -11.58 13.15 -0.77
N ILE A 35 -11.19 12.82 0.46
CA ILE A 35 -10.56 13.77 1.38
C ILE A 35 -9.30 14.34 0.73
N ARG A 36 -8.51 13.48 0.07
CA ARG A 36 -7.28 13.90 -0.60
C ARG A 36 -7.55 14.79 -1.80
N ILE A 37 -8.47 14.43 -2.69
CA ILE A 37 -8.87 15.23 -3.85
C ILE A 37 -9.36 16.61 -3.39
N SER A 38 -10.22 16.65 -2.36
CA SER A 38 -10.74 17.90 -1.82
C SER A 38 -9.66 18.80 -1.22
N ARG A 39 -8.62 18.23 -0.61
CA ARG A 39 -7.47 19.00 -0.11
C ARG A 39 -6.59 19.52 -1.25
N LEU A 40 -6.35 18.72 -2.28
CA LEU A 40 -5.53 19.13 -3.42
C LEU A 40 -6.15 20.26 -4.22
N ARG A 41 -7.47 20.22 -4.43
CA ARG A 41 -8.20 21.27 -5.17
C ARG A 41 -8.23 22.62 -4.48
N LYS A 42 -7.86 22.69 -3.20
CA LYS A 42 -7.70 23.95 -2.45
C LYS A 42 -6.30 24.56 -2.63
N LEU A 43 -5.38 23.84 -3.27
CA LEU A 43 -4.03 24.33 -3.54
C LEU A 43 -4.00 25.04 -4.90
N GLU A 44 -3.09 25.99 -5.04
CA GLU A 44 -2.79 26.59 -6.34
C GLU A 44 -1.90 25.65 -7.15
N PRO A 45 -2.15 25.49 -8.46
CA PRO A 45 -1.33 24.64 -9.30
C PRO A 45 0.06 25.27 -9.48
N PRO A 46 1.14 24.53 -9.21
CA PRO A 46 2.49 25.05 -9.33
C PRO A 46 2.91 25.27 -10.80
N PRO A 47 3.90 26.15 -11.07
CA PRO A 47 4.29 26.55 -12.42
C PRO A 47 5.18 25.53 -13.17
N TYR A 48 5.63 24.45 -12.53
CA TYR A 48 6.59 23.51 -13.12
C TYR A 48 6.00 22.49 -14.11
N GLY A 49 4.68 22.39 -14.20
CA GLY A 49 3.99 21.46 -15.12
C GLY A 49 3.92 20.02 -14.59
N ARG A 50 3.66 19.06 -15.49
CA ARG A 50 3.41 17.64 -15.18
C ARG A 50 4.47 16.72 -15.77
N THR A 51 4.81 15.64 -15.05
CA THR A 51 5.71 14.60 -15.56
C THR A 51 4.93 13.61 -16.45
N GLU A 52 4.87 13.90 -17.76
CA GLU A 52 4.07 13.12 -18.72
C GLU A 52 4.49 11.64 -18.82
N LEU A 53 5.78 11.36 -18.67
CA LEU A 53 6.35 10.00 -18.75
C LEU A 53 5.72 9.04 -17.73
N ILE A 54 5.32 9.53 -16.56
CA ILE A 54 4.79 8.70 -15.48
C ILE A 54 3.26 8.82 -15.44
N PHE A 55 2.76 10.04 -15.67
CA PHE A 55 1.33 10.30 -15.67
C PHE A 55 0.56 9.41 -16.65
N TRP A 56 0.99 9.35 -17.91
CA TRP A 56 0.24 8.64 -18.94
C TRP A 56 0.22 7.12 -18.73
N PRO A 57 1.36 6.43 -18.50
CA PRO A 57 1.33 5.00 -18.23
C PRO A 57 0.50 4.65 -16.99
N SER A 58 0.62 5.42 -15.89
CA SER A 58 -0.23 5.21 -14.71
C SER A 58 -1.72 5.37 -15.03
N GLN A 59 -2.12 6.40 -15.79
CA GLN A 59 -3.52 6.57 -16.20
C GLN A 59 -4.02 5.43 -17.09
N ILE A 60 -3.20 4.97 -18.03
CA ILE A 60 -3.53 3.86 -18.92
C ILE A 60 -3.73 2.58 -18.12
N PHE A 61 -2.80 2.23 -17.22
CA PHE A 61 -2.90 1.02 -16.41
C PHE A 61 -4.09 1.04 -15.45
N ILE A 62 -4.39 2.18 -14.81
CA ILE A 62 -5.61 2.30 -14.01
C ILE A 62 -6.86 2.13 -14.88
N SER A 63 -6.88 2.71 -16.07
CA SER A 63 -8.02 2.60 -16.98
C SER A 63 -8.25 1.15 -17.44
N LEU A 64 -7.17 0.43 -17.77
CA LEU A 64 -7.22 -1.00 -18.11
C LEU A 64 -7.66 -1.86 -16.92
N ALA A 65 -7.24 -1.51 -15.70
CA ALA A 65 -7.74 -2.14 -14.48
C ALA A 65 -9.26 -1.91 -14.31
N CYS A 66 -9.74 -0.68 -14.49
CA CYS A 66 -11.18 -0.38 -14.48
C CYS A 66 -11.94 -1.18 -15.55
N LEU A 67 -11.42 -1.29 -16.78
CA LEU A 67 -12.04 -2.08 -17.84
C LEU A 67 -12.11 -3.57 -17.46
N SER A 68 -11.09 -4.10 -16.79
CA SER A 68 -11.10 -5.48 -16.29
C SER A 68 -12.19 -5.69 -15.23
N LEU A 69 -12.44 -4.68 -14.37
CA LEU A 69 -13.55 -4.73 -13.40
C LEU A 69 -14.92 -4.61 -14.06
N VAL A 70 -15.06 -3.84 -15.14
CA VAL A 70 -16.29 -3.83 -15.94
C VAL A 70 -16.52 -5.19 -16.59
N GLY A 71 -15.47 -5.82 -17.13
CA GLY A 71 -15.54 -7.20 -17.62
C GLY A 71 -16.00 -8.17 -16.54
N LEU A 72 -15.45 -8.05 -15.32
CA LEU A 72 -15.86 -8.85 -14.17
C LEU A 72 -17.35 -8.65 -13.83
N VAL A 73 -17.81 -7.39 -13.81
CA VAL A 73 -19.22 -7.04 -13.62
C VAL A 73 -20.11 -7.72 -14.67
N VAL A 74 -19.74 -7.68 -15.94
CA VAL A 74 -20.49 -8.33 -17.03
C VAL A 74 -20.47 -9.86 -16.89
N ALA A 75 -19.31 -10.43 -16.55
CA ALA A 75 -19.13 -11.88 -16.39
C ALA A 75 -19.93 -12.46 -15.22
N LEU A 76 -20.17 -11.68 -14.18
CA LEU A 76 -20.97 -12.09 -13.03
C LEU A 76 -22.47 -12.23 -13.38
N GLY A 77 -22.96 -11.54 -14.43
CA GLY A 77 -24.35 -11.63 -14.89
C GLY A 77 -25.37 -11.37 -13.77
N THR A 78 -26.61 -11.83 -13.95
CA THR A 78 -27.69 -11.64 -12.96
C THR A 78 -27.76 -12.73 -11.88
N GLU A 79 -27.02 -13.83 -12.02
CA GLU A 79 -27.21 -15.05 -11.21
C GLU A 79 -26.32 -15.15 -9.95
N THR A 80 -25.85 -14.04 -9.43
CA THR A 80 -24.76 -14.04 -8.44
C THR A 80 -25.23 -13.78 -7.02
N ALA A 81 -24.44 -14.30 -6.06
CA ALA A 81 -24.61 -14.05 -4.64
C ALA A 81 -24.58 -12.53 -4.34
N ASP A 82 -25.58 -12.06 -3.59
CA ASP A 82 -25.95 -10.64 -3.42
C ASP A 82 -24.80 -9.69 -2.99
N GLY A 83 -23.66 -10.20 -2.52
CA GLY A 83 -22.51 -9.41 -2.11
C GLY A 83 -21.46 -9.13 -3.19
N VAL A 84 -21.29 -9.99 -4.20
CA VAL A 84 -20.12 -9.91 -5.11
C VAL A 84 -20.24 -8.69 -6.04
N TRP A 85 -21.46 -8.41 -6.51
CA TRP A 85 -21.76 -7.22 -7.28
C TRP A 85 -21.46 -5.93 -6.52
N GLY A 86 -21.91 -5.84 -5.27
CA GLY A 86 -21.71 -4.66 -4.43
C GLY A 86 -20.22 -4.35 -4.23
N ALA A 87 -19.41 -5.37 -3.91
CA ALA A 87 -17.97 -5.18 -3.76
C ALA A 87 -17.27 -4.83 -5.08
N THR A 88 -17.65 -5.47 -6.18
CA THR A 88 -17.06 -5.16 -7.49
C THR A 88 -17.39 -3.74 -7.93
N PHE A 89 -18.62 -3.28 -7.67
CA PHE A 89 -19.03 -1.91 -7.92
C PHE A 89 -18.26 -0.90 -7.06
N LEU A 90 -18.15 -1.14 -5.75
CA LEU A 90 -17.36 -0.30 -4.85
C LEU A 90 -15.90 -0.22 -5.30
N MET A 91 -15.31 -1.35 -5.68
CA MET A 91 -13.96 -1.42 -6.20
C MET A 91 -13.83 -0.65 -7.52
N LEU A 92 -14.74 -0.83 -8.48
CA LEU A 92 -14.75 -0.07 -9.73
C LEU A 92 -14.85 1.44 -9.46
N TYR A 93 -15.78 1.86 -8.59
CA TYR A 93 -15.95 3.26 -8.22
C TYR A 93 -14.68 3.83 -7.59
N SER A 94 -14.07 3.11 -6.65
CA SER A 94 -12.82 3.54 -6.01
C SER A 94 -11.67 3.72 -7.00
N TRP A 95 -11.54 2.86 -8.03
CA TRP A 95 -10.52 2.99 -9.08
C TRP A 95 -10.82 4.12 -10.06
N VAL A 96 -12.11 4.37 -10.36
CA VAL A 96 -12.51 5.58 -11.10
C VAL A 96 -12.11 6.83 -10.31
N ARG A 97 -12.30 6.86 -8.98
CA ARG A 97 -11.81 7.95 -8.13
C ARG A 97 -10.29 8.02 -8.08
N ALA A 98 -9.59 6.89 -8.14
CA ALA A 98 -8.14 6.84 -8.25
C ALA A 98 -7.62 7.49 -9.54
N LEU A 99 -8.31 7.37 -10.69
CA LEU A 99 -7.98 8.10 -11.93
C LEU A 99 -7.98 9.62 -11.71
N PHE A 100 -9.04 10.13 -11.06
CA PHE A 100 -9.17 11.55 -10.73
C PHE A 100 -8.10 12.00 -9.74
N LEU A 101 -7.82 11.20 -8.71
CA LEU A 101 -6.75 11.49 -7.76
C LEU A 101 -5.39 11.53 -8.45
N ASN A 102 -5.08 10.57 -9.31
CA ASN A 102 -3.82 10.55 -10.05
C ASN A 102 -3.66 11.80 -10.92
N ARG A 103 -4.75 12.24 -11.56
CA ARG A 103 -4.77 13.49 -12.33
C ARG A 103 -4.52 14.73 -11.47
N ASP A 104 -5.22 14.83 -10.35
CA ASP A 104 -5.12 15.99 -9.47
C ASP A 104 -3.73 16.01 -8.76
N GLU A 105 -3.18 14.87 -8.35
CA GLU A 105 -1.83 14.80 -7.76
C GLU A 105 -0.75 15.24 -8.76
N HIS A 106 -0.80 14.76 -10.01
CA HIS A 106 0.14 15.21 -11.04
C HIS A 106 -0.04 16.69 -11.46
N ARG A 107 -1.20 17.29 -11.16
CA ARG A 107 -1.46 18.71 -11.40
C ARG A 107 -0.94 19.59 -10.26
N TYR A 108 -1.13 19.16 -9.02
CA TYR A 108 -0.87 19.97 -7.83
C TYR A 108 0.45 19.63 -7.11
N LYS A 109 1.09 18.51 -7.44
CA LYS A 109 2.33 18.06 -6.79
C LYS A 109 3.34 17.50 -7.79
N ALA A 110 4.62 17.68 -7.47
CA ALA A 110 5.74 17.11 -8.22
C ALA A 110 6.00 15.61 -7.94
N ARG A 111 5.47 15.07 -6.82
CA ARG A 111 5.73 13.69 -6.35
C ARG A 111 4.53 12.76 -6.58
N SER A 112 4.76 11.44 -6.55
CA SER A 112 3.64 10.48 -6.60
C SER A 112 2.74 10.54 -5.36
N SER A 113 1.53 10.00 -5.50
CA SER A 113 0.57 10.01 -4.41
C SER A 113 0.85 8.87 -3.45
N ASP A 114 1.24 9.21 -2.22
CA ASP A 114 1.40 8.23 -1.13
C ASP A 114 0.09 7.44 -0.90
N THR A 115 -1.07 8.09 -1.09
CA THR A 115 -2.40 7.46 -0.99
C THR A 115 -2.64 6.43 -2.09
N LEU A 116 -2.32 6.76 -3.34
CA LEU A 116 -2.45 5.79 -4.45
C LEU A 116 -1.48 4.63 -4.27
N PHE A 117 -0.24 4.90 -3.86
CA PHE A 117 0.75 3.85 -3.62
C PHE A 117 0.25 2.80 -2.62
N LEU A 118 -0.25 3.24 -1.47
CA LEU A 118 -0.82 2.34 -0.47
C LEU A 118 -2.06 1.62 -0.99
N TYR A 119 -2.87 2.30 -1.80
CA TYR A 119 -4.05 1.70 -2.39
C TYR A 119 -3.71 0.60 -3.41
N TYR A 120 -2.71 0.82 -4.28
CA TYR A 120 -2.17 -0.20 -5.17
C TYR A 120 -1.70 -1.42 -4.39
N LEU A 121 -0.82 -1.23 -3.40
CA LEU A 121 -0.23 -2.31 -2.63
C LEU A 121 -1.30 -3.15 -1.92
N THR A 122 -2.27 -2.47 -1.29
CA THR A 122 -3.39 -3.11 -0.63
C THR A 122 -4.23 -3.92 -1.62
N THR A 123 -4.60 -3.31 -2.75
CA THR A 123 -5.45 -3.96 -3.76
C THR A 123 -4.77 -5.16 -4.40
N ILE A 124 -3.48 -5.06 -4.77
CA ILE A 124 -2.71 -6.18 -5.35
C ILE A 124 -2.65 -7.35 -4.35
N THR A 125 -2.37 -7.05 -3.08
CA THR A 125 -2.27 -8.09 -2.04
C THR A 125 -3.61 -8.82 -1.88
N LEU A 126 -4.70 -8.05 -1.75
CA LEU A 126 -6.03 -8.61 -1.55
C LEU A 126 -6.56 -9.33 -2.80
N SER A 127 -6.23 -8.85 -4.00
CA SER A 127 -6.64 -9.51 -5.24
C SER A 127 -5.90 -10.82 -5.46
N VAL A 128 -4.60 -10.91 -5.11
CA VAL A 128 -3.85 -12.18 -5.12
C VAL A 128 -4.46 -13.18 -4.14
N ILE A 129 -4.80 -12.74 -2.92
CA ILE A 129 -5.49 -13.59 -1.94
C ILE A 129 -6.85 -14.04 -2.47
N ALA A 130 -7.63 -13.14 -3.08
CA ALA A 130 -8.91 -13.47 -3.67
C ALA A 130 -8.78 -14.49 -4.82
N ILE A 131 -7.79 -14.34 -5.71
CA ILE A 131 -7.50 -15.31 -6.78
C ILE A 131 -7.17 -16.68 -6.18
N TYR A 132 -6.32 -16.71 -5.15
CA TYR A 132 -5.94 -17.95 -4.47
C TYR A 132 -7.16 -18.67 -3.87
N ILE A 133 -8.01 -17.95 -3.12
CA ILE A 133 -9.24 -18.51 -2.53
C ILE A 133 -10.18 -19.02 -3.63
N LEU A 134 -10.38 -18.25 -4.70
CA LEU A 134 -11.26 -18.65 -5.81
C LEU A 134 -10.75 -19.88 -6.54
N HIS A 135 -9.43 -20.01 -6.70
CA HIS A 135 -8.82 -21.17 -7.34
C HIS A 135 -8.96 -22.43 -6.47
N ASP A 136 -8.72 -22.32 -5.16
CA ASP A 136 -8.80 -23.43 -4.21
C ASP A 136 -10.24 -23.91 -4.00
N GLN A 137 -11.18 -22.98 -3.87
CA GLN A 137 -12.59 -23.27 -3.60
C GLN A 137 -13.47 -23.39 -4.85
N ALA A 138 -12.88 -23.36 -6.05
CA ALA A 138 -13.60 -23.48 -7.31
C ALA A 138 -14.61 -24.66 -7.33
N PRO A 139 -14.29 -25.87 -6.82
CA PRO A 139 -15.22 -27.00 -6.84
C PRO A 139 -16.45 -26.81 -5.95
N SER A 140 -16.36 -25.99 -4.90
CA SER A 140 -17.40 -25.79 -3.89
C SER A 140 -18.36 -24.64 -4.23
N LEU A 141 -18.13 -23.92 -5.34
CA LEU A 141 -18.88 -22.74 -5.75
C LEU A 141 -19.65 -22.97 -7.07
N PRO A 142 -20.64 -23.89 -7.11
CA PRO A 142 -21.26 -24.37 -8.36
C PRO A 142 -22.05 -23.33 -9.16
N LYS A 143 -22.28 -22.12 -8.61
CA LYS A 143 -23.07 -21.05 -9.24
C LYS A 143 -22.23 -19.91 -9.82
N LEU A 144 -20.93 -19.88 -9.57
CA LEU A 144 -20.07 -18.81 -10.07
C LEU A 144 -19.37 -19.27 -11.36
N PRO A 145 -19.29 -18.43 -12.41
CA PRO A 145 -18.45 -18.71 -13.58
C PRO A 145 -16.97 -18.50 -13.22
N VAL A 146 -16.43 -19.37 -12.36
CA VAL A 146 -15.11 -19.25 -11.73
C VAL A 146 -14.00 -18.95 -12.75
N PRO A 147 -13.89 -19.64 -13.91
CA PRO A 147 -12.82 -19.35 -14.87
C PRO A 147 -12.83 -17.91 -15.39
N THR A 148 -14.01 -17.37 -15.70
CA THR A 148 -14.17 -16.00 -16.20
C THR A 148 -13.90 -14.97 -15.10
N VAL A 149 -14.37 -15.24 -13.88
CA VAL A 149 -14.10 -14.38 -12.70
C VAL A 149 -12.60 -14.33 -12.41
N VAL A 150 -11.94 -15.50 -12.36
CA VAL A 150 -10.49 -15.61 -12.13
C VAL A 150 -9.70 -14.90 -13.24
N LEU A 151 -10.11 -15.04 -14.51
CA LEU A 151 -9.48 -14.34 -15.64
C LEU A 151 -9.52 -12.82 -15.45
N HIS A 152 -10.69 -12.24 -15.22
CA HIS A 152 -10.82 -10.78 -15.09
C HIS A 152 -10.13 -10.23 -13.84
N LEU A 153 -10.17 -10.97 -12.73
CA LEU A 153 -9.46 -10.60 -11.51
C LEU A 153 -7.94 -10.69 -11.68
N THR A 154 -7.45 -11.66 -12.45
CA THR A 154 -6.04 -11.80 -12.81
C THR A 154 -5.59 -10.64 -13.70
N LEU A 155 -6.37 -10.29 -14.72
CA LEU A 155 -6.08 -9.12 -15.58
C LEU A 155 -6.07 -7.82 -14.77
N PHE A 156 -7.04 -7.64 -13.88
CA PHE A 156 -7.08 -6.51 -12.96
C PHE A 156 -5.82 -6.45 -12.07
N THR A 157 -5.44 -7.57 -11.46
CA THR A 157 -4.23 -7.67 -10.62
C THR A 157 -2.96 -7.38 -11.43
N PHE A 158 -2.90 -7.86 -12.66
CA PHE A 158 -1.78 -7.62 -13.57
C PHE A 158 -1.63 -6.13 -13.91
N PHE A 159 -2.70 -5.48 -14.36
CA PHE A 159 -2.66 -4.05 -14.70
C PHE A 159 -2.41 -3.15 -13.48
N THR A 160 -2.98 -3.48 -12.32
CA THR A 160 -2.69 -2.74 -11.07
C THR A 160 -1.23 -2.92 -10.65
N THR A 161 -0.63 -4.11 -10.86
CA THR A 161 0.80 -4.34 -10.62
C THR A 161 1.67 -3.51 -11.55
N LEU A 162 1.35 -3.43 -12.85
CA LEU A 162 2.07 -2.56 -13.78
C LEU A 162 1.93 -1.08 -13.40
N GLY A 163 0.73 -0.64 -13.02
CA GLY A 163 0.49 0.71 -12.50
C GLY A 163 1.30 1.01 -11.24
N PHE A 164 1.41 0.05 -10.33
CA PHE A 164 2.22 0.12 -9.12
C PHE A 164 3.72 0.25 -9.44
N VAL A 165 4.24 -0.55 -10.38
CA VAL A 165 5.65 -0.47 -10.79
C VAL A 165 5.98 0.92 -11.35
N VAL A 166 5.11 1.47 -12.19
CA VAL A 166 5.26 2.85 -12.70
C VAL A 166 5.22 3.87 -11.57
N GLU A 167 4.30 3.71 -10.60
CA GLU A 167 4.14 4.65 -9.48
C GLU A 167 5.32 4.60 -8.49
N ALA A 168 5.87 3.39 -8.28
CA ALA A 168 7.02 3.10 -7.45
C ALA A 168 8.35 3.54 -8.08
N TRP A 169 8.38 3.79 -9.39
CA TRP A 169 9.59 4.13 -10.12
C TRP A 169 10.24 5.41 -9.56
N PRO A 170 11.55 5.38 -9.24
CA PRO A 170 12.25 6.53 -8.67
C PRO A 170 12.24 7.70 -9.67
N ARG A 171 11.86 8.89 -9.19
CA ARG A 171 11.59 10.05 -10.05
C ARG A 171 12.73 11.08 -10.12
N SER A 172 13.86 10.79 -9.47
CA SER A 172 14.91 11.73 -9.01
C SER A 172 15.47 12.73 -10.03
N HIS A 173 15.33 12.49 -11.33
CA HIS A 173 15.95 13.30 -12.39
C HIS A 173 14.97 13.85 -13.43
N THR A 174 13.68 13.91 -13.13
CA THR A 174 12.69 14.48 -14.06
C THR A 174 12.76 16.01 -14.09
N LYS A 175 12.56 16.62 -15.28
CA LYS A 175 12.61 18.09 -15.47
C LYS A 175 11.69 18.84 -14.49
N VAL A 176 10.52 18.28 -14.20
CA VAL A 176 9.55 18.84 -13.26
C VAL A 176 10.09 18.86 -11.83
N GLN A 177 10.80 17.81 -11.42
CA GLN A 177 11.41 17.75 -10.09
C GLN A 177 12.58 18.69 -9.93
N THR A 178 13.42 18.85 -10.97
CA THR A 178 14.50 19.84 -10.96
C THR A 178 13.92 21.25 -10.81
N ARG A 179 12.89 21.61 -11.59
CA ARG A 179 12.21 22.90 -11.49
C ARG A 179 11.52 23.10 -10.13
N ALA A 180 10.89 22.07 -9.59
CA ALA A 180 10.27 22.14 -8.26
C ALA A 180 11.34 22.32 -7.16
N ARG A 181 12.52 21.68 -7.31
CA ARG A 181 13.67 21.88 -6.43
C ARG A 181 14.15 23.33 -6.44
N GLU A 182 14.28 23.90 -7.63
CA GLU A 182 14.77 25.26 -7.83
C GLU A 182 13.75 26.31 -7.35
N ALA A 183 12.46 26.10 -7.61
CA ALA A 183 11.39 27.06 -7.29
C ALA A 183 10.96 27.05 -5.81
N GLU A 184 10.88 25.87 -5.19
CA GLU A 184 10.33 25.70 -3.84
C GLU A 184 11.38 25.27 -2.80
N HIS A 185 12.64 25.09 -3.20
CA HIS A 185 13.72 24.60 -2.33
C HIS A 185 13.38 23.27 -1.61
N LEU A 186 12.59 22.41 -2.27
CA LEU A 186 12.18 21.12 -1.73
C LEU A 186 13.39 20.20 -1.50
N SER A 187 13.38 19.50 -0.36
CA SER A 187 14.40 18.48 -0.08
C SER A 187 14.25 17.26 -0.98
N GLU A 188 15.32 16.47 -1.12
CA GLU A 188 15.26 15.21 -1.89
C GLU A 188 14.26 14.22 -1.28
N TYR A 189 14.11 14.25 0.04
CA TYR A 189 13.09 13.48 0.76
C TYR A 189 11.67 13.90 0.37
N ASP A 190 11.40 15.21 0.28
CA ASP A 190 10.06 15.72 -0.02
C ASP A 190 9.62 15.39 -1.45
N GLN A 191 10.59 15.27 -2.37
CA GLN A 191 10.40 14.85 -3.77
C GLN A 191 10.31 13.34 -3.95
N ALA A 192 10.84 12.56 -3.01
CA ALA A 192 10.85 11.11 -3.08
C ALA A 192 9.41 10.55 -3.02
N ASN A 193 9.13 9.55 -3.86
CA ASN A 193 7.89 8.79 -3.75
C ASN A 193 7.92 7.90 -2.49
N LEU A 194 6.78 7.33 -2.10
CA LEU A 194 6.71 6.51 -0.90
C LEU A 194 7.68 5.31 -0.97
N CYS A 195 7.78 4.62 -2.11
CA CYS A 195 8.74 3.52 -2.30
C CYS A 195 10.18 3.95 -2.01
N SER A 196 10.64 5.06 -2.59
CA SER A 196 11.97 5.61 -2.40
C SER A 196 12.21 6.07 -0.96
N ARG A 197 11.17 6.51 -0.23
CA ARG A 197 11.29 6.80 1.21
C ARG A 197 11.44 5.51 2.02
N LEU A 198 10.65 4.48 1.71
CA LEU A 198 10.70 3.17 2.37
C LEU A 198 12.04 2.45 2.16
N THR A 199 12.59 2.54 0.96
CA THR A 199 13.87 1.89 0.59
C THR A 199 15.08 2.80 0.75
N TYR A 200 14.90 4.02 1.28
CA TYR A 200 15.95 5.04 1.41
C TYR A 200 16.68 5.38 0.11
N HIS A 201 16.05 5.12 -1.04
CA HIS A 201 16.66 5.38 -2.35
C HIS A 201 16.97 6.87 -2.57
N TYR A 202 16.27 7.78 -1.89
CA TYR A 202 16.57 9.22 -1.97
C TYR A 202 17.94 9.60 -1.38
N ILE A 203 18.55 8.75 -0.54
CA ILE A 203 19.88 8.96 0.06
C ILE A 203 21.01 8.53 -0.90
N ASP A 204 20.69 7.76 -1.94
CA ASP A 204 21.69 7.18 -2.85
C ASP A 204 22.65 8.21 -3.45
N ARG A 205 22.13 9.40 -3.78
CA ARG A 205 22.94 10.51 -4.31
C ARG A 205 24.01 10.99 -3.32
N ILE A 206 23.66 11.20 -2.06
CA ILE A 206 24.62 11.71 -1.06
C ILE A 206 25.65 10.62 -0.70
N VAL A 207 25.24 9.35 -0.68
CA VAL A 207 26.16 8.23 -0.46
C VAL A 207 27.16 8.11 -1.62
N SER A 208 26.68 8.22 -2.86
CA SER A 208 27.54 8.23 -4.05
C SER A 208 28.51 9.42 -4.06
N LEU A 209 28.05 10.61 -3.68
CA LEU A 209 28.92 11.79 -3.53
C LEU A 209 29.98 11.58 -2.45
N GLY A 210 29.60 11.04 -1.28
CA GLY A 210 30.52 10.77 -0.18
C GLY A 210 31.57 9.71 -0.50
N ALA A 211 31.26 8.78 -1.43
CA ALA A 211 32.22 7.82 -1.94
C ALA A 211 33.24 8.46 -2.90
N GLN A 212 32.88 9.54 -3.59
CA GLN A 212 33.74 10.23 -4.56
C GLN A 212 34.58 11.35 -3.94
N ARG A 213 34.02 12.09 -2.97
CA ARG A 213 34.71 13.20 -2.29
C ARG A 213 34.19 13.40 -0.87
N PRO A 214 34.99 14.01 0.02
CA PRO A 214 34.48 14.50 1.31
C PRO A 214 33.26 15.41 1.12
N LEU A 215 32.22 15.14 1.91
CA LEU A 215 30.98 15.93 1.89
C LEU A 215 31.23 17.31 2.51
N VAL A 216 30.71 18.35 1.86
CA VAL A 216 30.70 19.72 2.41
C VAL A 216 29.29 20.05 2.93
N PRO A 217 29.13 21.03 3.83
CA PRO A 217 27.81 21.38 4.38
C PRO A 217 26.71 21.62 3.33
N ALA A 218 27.08 22.27 2.21
CA ALA A 218 26.17 22.52 1.09
C ALA A 218 25.59 21.25 0.44
N ASP A 219 26.28 20.10 0.56
CA ASP A 219 25.78 18.81 0.05
C ASP A 219 24.64 18.23 0.92
N ILE A 220 24.58 18.63 2.20
CA ILE A 220 23.66 18.09 3.22
C ILE A 220 22.43 19.01 3.40
N ASP A 221 22.56 20.31 3.12
CA ASP A 221 21.49 21.29 3.36
C ASP A 221 20.16 20.93 2.66
N HIS A 222 20.24 20.21 1.54
CA HIS A 222 19.08 19.80 0.74
C HIS A 222 18.53 18.40 1.05
N THR A 223 19.15 17.64 1.96
CA THR A 223 18.68 16.28 2.30
C THR A 223 17.71 16.26 3.47
N THR A 224 17.72 17.32 4.30
CA THR A 224 16.88 17.36 5.51
C THR A 224 15.42 17.67 5.15
N PRO A 225 14.47 16.78 5.49
CA PRO A 225 13.05 17.01 5.28
C PRO A 225 12.56 18.28 5.95
N GLU A 226 11.57 18.95 5.35
CA GLU A 226 11.07 20.21 5.87
C GLU A 226 10.51 20.08 7.31
N TYR A 227 9.84 18.95 7.60
CA TYR A 227 9.24 18.67 8.92
C TYR A 227 10.24 18.43 10.05
N LEU A 228 11.49 18.13 9.73
CA LEU A 228 12.57 18.00 10.72
C LEU A 228 13.29 19.33 10.98
N ARG A 229 13.00 20.38 10.22
CA ARG A 229 13.62 21.68 10.43
C ARG A 229 13.13 22.30 11.74
N THR A 230 14.05 22.89 12.51
CA THR A 230 13.79 23.50 13.82
C THR A 230 12.61 24.47 13.79
N ARG A 231 12.49 25.27 12.72
CA ARG A 231 11.38 26.24 12.56
C ARG A 231 10.01 25.56 12.56
N GLN A 232 9.87 24.43 11.87
CA GLN A 232 8.60 23.69 11.82
C GLN A 232 8.29 23.00 13.15
N GLY A 233 9.31 22.39 13.77
CA GLY A 233 9.15 21.80 15.11
C GLY A 233 8.70 22.82 16.15
N LEU A 234 9.33 24.01 16.15
CA LEU A 234 8.98 25.10 17.05
C LEU A 234 7.55 25.61 16.80
N ALA A 235 7.14 25.73 15.53
CA ALA A 235 5.80 26.16 15.16
C ALA A 235 4.71 25.18 15.63
N GLY A 236 5.00 23.89 15.70
CA GLY A 236 4.07 22.86 16.19
C GLY A 236 3.87 22.85 17.71
N VAL A 237 4.90 23.26 18.46
CA VAL A 237 4.92 23.23 19.94
C VAL A 237 4.58 24.60 20.54
N GLY A 238 5.10 25.69 19.98
CA GLY A 238 5.04 27.05 20.54
C GLY A 238 3.63 27.54 20.88
N PRO A 239 2.68 27.57 19.93
CA PRO A 239 1.32 28.06 20.18
C PRO A 239 0.59 27.28 21.29
N ARG A 240 0.87 25.97 21.39
CA ARG A 240 0.28 25.07 22.38
C ARG A 240 0.89 25.25 23.76
N SER A 241 2.17 25.57 23.82
CA SER A 241 2.85 25.92 25.07
C SER A 241 2.32 27.23 25.65
N HIS A 242 2.11 28.25 24.81
CA HIS A 242 1.56 29.55 25.25
C HIS A 242 0.12 29.46 25.76
N HIS A 243 -0.72 28.61 25.17
CA HIS A 243 -2.07 28.38 25.70
C HIS A 243 -2.03 27.68 27.06
N ALA A 244 -1.05 26.80 27.27
CA ALA A 244 -0.90 26.07 28.52
C ALA A 244 -0.33 26.94 29.66
N SER A 245 0.48 27.95 29.35
CA SER A 245 1.01 28.90 30.34
C SER A 245 -0.02 29.90 30.86
N ASN A 246 -1.15 30.08 30.17
CA ASN A 246 -2.24 30.96 30.62
C ASN A 246 -3.13 30.32 31.68
N GLY A 247 -2.93 29.03 31.98
CA GLY A 247 -3.61 28.32 33.08
C GLY A 247 -2.85 28.45 34.40
N THR A 248 -3.54 28.20 35.52
CA THR A 248 -2.96 28.14 36.88
C THR A 248 -2.00 26.95 37.11
N TYR A 249 -1.93 26.02 36.17
CA TYR A 249 -1.10 24.82 36.27
C TYR A 249 0.16 24.96 35.42
N THR A 250 1.33 24.63 35.98
CA THR A 250 2.59 24.55 35.23
C THR A 250 2.51 23.36 34.26
N PRO A 251 2.43 23.58 32.94
CA PRO A 251 2.33 22.48 32.01
C PRO A 251 3.65 21.70 31.96
N SER A 252 3.57 20.38 32.08
CA SER A 252 4.73 19.52 31.87
C SER A 252 5.13 19.56 30.40
N PHE A 253 6.40 19.91 30.15
CA PHE A 253 6.98 19.94 28.81
C PHE A 253 6.79 18.62 28.06
N PHE A 254 6.96 17.49 28.76
CA PHE A 254 6.80 16.14 28.22
C PHE A 254 5.40 15.93 27.59
N TRP A 255 4.35 16.27 28.32
CA TRP A 255 2.97 16.12 27.85
C TRP A 255 2.63 17.07 26.70
N THR A 256 3.20 18.28 26.70
CA THR A 256 3.06 19.23 25.59
C THR A 256 3.65 18.68 24.30
N VAL A 257 4.84 18.07 24.36
CA VAL A 257 5.48 17.43 23.21
C VAL A 257 4.65 16.24 22.71
N ILE A 258 4.23 15.32 23.59
CA ILE A 258 3.39 14.17 23.19
C ILE A 258 2.09 14.65 22.54
N ARG A 259 1.42 15.65 23.12
CA ARG A 259 0.18 16.19 22.55
C ARG A 259 0.43 16.86 21.19
N ALA A 260 1.57 17.52 21.02
CA ALA A 260 1.93 18.16 19.77
C ALA A 260 2.12 17.15 18.62
N TYR A 261 2.69 15.98 18.94
CA TYR A 261 3.05 14.93 17.98
C TYR A 261 2.17 13.67 18.09
N ARG A 262 1.01 13.75 18.76
CA ARG A 262 0.17 12.58 19.10
C ARG A 262 -0.14 11.66 17.92
N THR A 263 -0.39 12.22 16.75
CA THR A 263 -0.74 11.43 15.56
C THR A 263 0.47 10.65 15.04
N GLN A 264 1.64 11.28 15.03
CA GLN A 264 2.88 10.62 14.62
C GLN A 264 3.28 9.55 15.62
N VAL A 265 3.21 9.84 16.92
CA VAL A 265 3.48 8.87 17.99
C VAL A 265 2.52 7.68 17.91
N LEU A 266 1.22 7.93 17.72
CA LEU A 266 0.22 6.85 17.61
C LEU A 266 0.50 5.98 16.38
N VAL A 267 0.81 6.59 15.24
CA VAL A 267 1.18 5.85 14.02
C VAL A 267 2.46 5.05 14.24
N ALA A 268 3.50 5.63 14.84
CA ALA A 268 4.76 4.94 15.13
C ALA A 268 4.55 3.75 16.08
N VAL A 269 3.80 3.93 17.16
CA VAL A 269 3.46 2.85 18.11
C VAL A 269 2.66 1.74 17.42
N PHE A 270 1.68 2.12 16.59
CA PHE A 270 0.89 1.15 15.81
C PHE A 270 1.76 0.36 14.84
N LEU A 271 2.57 1.04 14.03
CA LEU A 271 3.49 0.41 13.08
C LEU A 271 4.50 -0.49 13.82
N ARG A 272 5.01 -0.05 14.98
CA ARG A 272 5.90 -0.84 15.82
C ARG A 272 5.22 -2.10 16.34
N PHE A 273 3.97 -2.00 16.78
CA PHE A 273 3.19 -3.15 17.23
C PHE A 273 2.98 -4.16 16.09
N VAL A 274 2.61 -3.69 14.90
CA VAL A 274 2.48 -4.56 13.71
C VAL A 274 3.82 -5.20 13.35
N ALA A 275 4.88 -4.42 13.28
CA ALA A 275 6.23 -4.91 12.98
C ALA A 275 6.72 -5.93 14.02
N PHE A 276 6.34 -5.79 15.28
CA PHE A 276 6.65 -6.77 16.32
C PHE A 276 5.86 -8.08 16.15
N ARG A 277 4.63 -8.02 15.61
CA ARG A 277 3.77 -9.21 15.41
C ARG A 277 4.15 -10.01 14.16
N LEU A 278 4.57 -9.36 13.09
CA LEU A 278 4.88 -10.02 11.81
C LEU A 278 5.90 -11.17 11.92
N PRO A 279 7.02 -11.06 12.66
CA PRO A 279 7.97 -12.16 12.84
C PRO A 279 7.37 -13.42 13.48
N PHE A 280 6.27 -13.33 14.23
CA PHE A 280 5.59 -14.50 14.79
C PHE A 280 4.80 -15.28 13.75
N LEU A 281 4.46 -14.68 12.60
CA LEU A 281 3.82 -15.38 11.49
C LEU A 281 4.82 -16.25 10.72
N THR A 282 6.10 -15.87 10.68
CA THR A 282 7.17 -16.62 10.00
C THR A 282 7.25 -18.09 10.45
N PRO A 283 7.33 -18.43 11.75
CA PRO A 283 7.36 -19.84 12.19
C PRO A 283 6.05 -20.60 11.88
N ILE A 284 4.89 -19.92 11.88
CA ILE A 284 3.61 -20.54 11.54
C ILE A 284 3.58 -20.94 10.06
N LEU A 285 3.98 -20.03 9.17
CA LEU A 285 4.07 -20.30 7.74
C LEU A 285 5.15 -21.31 7.41
N PHE A 286 6.28 -21.28 8.12
CA PHE A 286 7.33 -22.28 7.97
C PHE A 286 6.83 -23.69 8.35
N ARG A 287 6.04 -23.81 9.41
CA ARG A 287 5.37 -25.08 9.76
C ARG A 287 4.45 -25.57 8.65
N GLN A 288 3.66 -24.67 8.04
CA GLN A 288 2.79 -25.02 6.91
C GLN A 288 3.60 -25.46 5.68
N LEU A 289 4.73 -24.79 5.41
CA LEU A 289 5.63 -25.17 4.32
C LEU A 289 6.24 -26.56 4.55
N LEU A 290 6.68 -26.86 5.77
CA LEU A 290 7.18 -28.20 6.11
C LEU A 290 6.09 -29.26 5.97
N ALA A 291 4.86 -28.98 6.43
CA ALA A 291 3.73 -29.89 6.25
C ALA A 291 3.48 -30.18 4.77
N PHE A 292 3.45 -29.14 3.92
CA PHE A 292 3.33 -29.28 2.48
C PHE A 292 4.44 -30.14 1.87
N ILE A 293 5.70 -29.92 2.24
CA ILE A 293 6.83 -30.72 1.74
C ILE A 293 6.68 -32.19 2.14
N THR A 294 6.27 -32.47 3.39
CA THR A 294 6.07 -33.86 3.84
C THR A 294 4.92 -34.56 3.14
N GLU A 295 3.82 -33.85 2.89
CA GLU A 295 2.67 -34.36 2.14
C GLU A 295 3.02 -34.61 0.68
N TYR A 296 3.70 -33.66 0.04
CA TYR A 296 4.21 -33.81 -1.32
C TYR A 296 5.14 -35.02 -1.44
N HIS A 297 6.08 -35.20 -0.50
CA HIS A 297 7.00 -36.33 -0.51
C HIS A 297 6.28 -37.68 -0.30
N ARG A 298 5.25 -37.73 0.56
CA ARG A 298 4.42 -38.92 0.73
C ARG A 298 3.66 -39.24 -0.56
N ALA A 299 2.94 -38.28 -1.12
CA ALA A 299 2.17 -38.46 -2.34
C ALA A 299 3.05 -38.87 -3.54
N ALA A 300 4.29 -38.35 -3.63
CA ALA A 300 5.25 -38.72 -4.66
C ALA A 300 5.79 -40.15 -4.53
N ASN A 301 5.85 -40.68 -3.31
CA ASN A 301 6.34 -42.04 -3.03
C ASN A 301 5.21 -43.09 -2.93
N SER A 302 3.98 -42.66 -2.68
CA SER A 302 2.78 -43.50 -2.75
C SER A 302 2.55 -43.90 -4.21
N ASP A 303 2.47 -45.19 -4.54
CA ASP A 303 2.30 -45.76 -5.91
C ASP A 303 1.02 -45.27 -6.66
N GLY A 304 0.88 -43.97 -6.92
CA GLY A 304 -0.23 -43.34 -7.62
C GLY A 304 -1.57 -43.29 -6.86
N LYS A 305 -1.60 -43.67 -5.57
CA LYS A 305 -2.85 -43.72 -4.79
C LYS A 305 -3.31 -42.37 -4.22
N GLU A 306 -2.39 -41.44 -4.02
CA GLU A 306 -2.68 -40.10 -3.52
C GLU A 306 -2.39 -39.07 -4.61
N GLY A 307 -3.29 -38.10 -4.79
CA GLY A 307 -3.07 -37.01 -5.73
C GLY A 307 -1.93 -36.12 -5.23
N VAL A 308 -0.92 -35.89 -6.08
CA VAL A 308 0.21 -35.02 -5.72
C VAL A 308 -0.32 -33.59 -5.55
N PRO A 309 -0.10 -32.94 -4.38
CA PRO A 309 -0.55 -31.58 -4.16
C PRO A 309 0.13 -30.63 -5.16
N ALA A 310 -0.60 -29.63 -5.64
CA ALA A 310 -0.09 -28.71 -6.64
C ALA A 310 1.12 -27.93 -6.10
N LEU A 311 2.20 -27.88 -6.88
CA LEU A 311 3.45 -27.17 -6.54
C LEU A 311 3.20 -25.68 -6.19
N GLY A 312 2.14 -25.10 -6.77
CA GLY A 312 1.73 -23.72 -6.52
C GLY A 312 1.47 -23.42 -5.03
N GLY A 313 0.93 -24.37 -4.27
CA GLY A 313 0.63 -24.17 -2.84
C GLY A 313 1.90 -23.87 -2.03
N GLY A 314 2.94 -24.70 -2.19
CA GLY A 314 4.22 -24.49 -1.53
C GLY A 314 4.92 -23.19 -1.94
N LEU A 315 4.84 -22.82 -3.22
CA LEU A 315 5.43 -21.58 -3.73
C LEU A 315 4.74 -20.35 -3.16
N VAL A 316 3.41 -20.36 -3.03
CA VAL A 316 2.64 -19.29 -2.40
C VAL A 316 3.04 -19.13 -0.92
N ILE A 317 3.18 -20.22 -0.17
CA ILE A 317 3.61 -20.16 1.24
C ILE A 317 5.03 -19.57 1.35
N ALA A 318 5.97 -19.99 0.48
CA ALA A 318 7.33 -19.48 0.46
C ALA A 318 7.38 -17.97 0.12
N LEU A 319 6.58 -17.52 -0.86
CA LEU A 319 6.46 -16.10 -1.19
C LEU A 319 5.84 -15.29 -0.05
N ALA A 320 4.82 -15.84 0.63
CA ALA A 320 4.23 -15.19 1.81
C ALA A 320 5.25 -15.04 2.94
N LEU A 321 6.07 -16.07 3.19
CA LEU A 321 7.17 -16.03 4.15
C LEU A 321 8.17 -14.92 3.81
N PHE A 322 8.59 -14.83 2.54
CA PHE A 322 9.51 -13.78 2.08
C PHE A 322 8.88 -12.39 2.24
N ALA A 323 7.64 -12.21 1.81
CA ALA A 323 6.92 -10.94 1.87
C ALA A 323 6.74 -10.47 3.33
N ILE A 324 6.35 -11.34 4.26
CA ILE A 324 6.19 -10.99 5.67
C ILE A 324 7.51 -10.55 6.30
N ASN A 325 8.61 -11.24 6.00
CA ASN A 325 9.93 -10.83 6.51
C ASN A 325 10.37 -9.48 5.92
N MET A 326 10.14 -9.26 4.62
CA MET A 326 10.46 -7.99 3.97
C MET A 326 9.62 -6.85 4.55
N VAL A 327 8.30 -7.02 4.64
CA VAL A 327 7.38 -6.02 5.22
C VAL A 327 7.69 -5.79 6.69
N GLY A 328 7.94 -6.84 7.47
CA GLY A 328 8.33 -6.71 8.88
C GLY A 328 9.60 -5.88 9.06
N THR A 329 10.60 -6.09 8.19
CA THR A 329 11.85 -5.32 8.19
C THR A 329 11.59 -3.85 7.84
N VAL A 330 10.85 -3.59 6.76
CA VAL A 330 10.52 -2.21 6.31
C VAL A 330 9.68 -1.47 7.36
N LEU A 331 8.65 -2.09 7.92
CA LEU A 331 7.84 -1.47 8.98
C LEU A 331 8.66 -1.24 10.25
N GLY A 332 9.56 -2.16 10.57
CA GLY A 332 10.47 -2.05 11.71
C GLY A 332 11.41 -0.85 11.60
N THR A 333 11.93 -0.56 10.39
CA THR A 333 12.77 0.61 10.14
C THR A 333 11.96 1.91 10.08
N MET A 334 10.77 1.89 9.48
CA MET A 334 9.86 3.06 9.48
C MET A 334 9.46 3.49 10.88
N ALA A 335 9.20 2.55 11.78
CA ALA A 335 8.77 2.87 13.15
C ALA A 335 9.87 3.58 13.98
N LEU A 336 11.12 3.60 13.49
CA LEU A 336 12.23 4.32 14.11
C LEU A 336 12.39 5.76 13.58
N GLN A 337 11.70 6.11 12.49
CA GLN A 337 11.72 7.45 11.87
C GLN A 337 10.68 8.38 12.50
#